data_AF-A0A8X6W1X3-F1
#
_entry.id   AF-A0A8X6W1X3-F1
#
_cell.length_a   1.000
_cell.length_b   1.000
_cell.length_c   1.000
_cell.angle_alpha   90.00
_cell.angle_beta   90.00
_cell.angle_gamma   90.00
#
_symmetry.space_group_name_H-M   'P 1'
#
loop_
_entity.id
_entity.type
_entity.pdbx_description
1 polymer ?
#
loop_
_entity_poly.entity_id
_entity_poly.type
_entity_poly.pdbx_seq_one_letter_code
_entity_poly.pdbx_strand_id
1 'polypeptide(L)'
;MHQDLAAFYENPEVPNSFGGVEALHRSVKGKYSKKDVKHWLSQKDAYTLHKPVRHKFQRNRVFVSDIDRQFQADLVDMCNL
;
A
#
# COMPACT_ATOMS: atom_id res chain seq x y z
N MET A 1 16.81 14.78 12.84
CA MET A 1 15.89 14.58 11.69
C MET A 1 16.63 13.83 10.59
N HIS A 2 16.01 12.83 9.97
CA HIS A 2 16.64 11.98 8.94
C HIS A 2 16.82 12.72 7.59
N GLN A 3 17.71 13.71 7.55
CA GLN A 3 17.97 14.52 6.34
C GLN A 3 18.44 13.66 5.16
N ASP A 4 19.16 12.57 5.42
CA ASP A 4 19.59 11.61 4.40
C ASP A 4 18.43 11.01 3.60
N LEU A 5 17.26 10.77 4.22
CA LEU A 5 16.10 10.16 3.54
C LEU A 5 15.48 11.09 2.50
N ALA A 6 15.50 12.40 2.76
CA ALA A 6 14.97 13.40 1.83
C ALA A 6 15.77 13.40 0.54
N ALA A 7 17.11 13.34 0.63
CA ALA A 7 18.00 13.33 -0.54
C ALA A 7 17.72 12.16 -1.50
N PHE A 8 17.38 10.97 -0.97
CA PHE A 8 17.06 9.80 -1.80
C PHE A 8 15.62 9.77 -2.30
N TYR A 9 14.67 10.39 -1.59
CA TYR A 9 13.25 10.31 -1.90
C TYR A 9 12.75 11.45 -2.79
N GLU A 10 13.29 12.66 -2.64
CA GLU A 10 12.82 13.88 -3.31
C GLU A 10 13.62 14.20 -4.59
N ASN A 11 14.78 13.57 -4.81
CA ASN A 11 15.57 13.78 -6.01
C ASN A 11 15.03 12.93 -7.17
N PRO A 12 14.49 13.52 -8.26
CA PRO A 12 13.92 12.78 -9.39
C PRO A 12 14.97 12.03 -10.23
N GLU A 13 16.26 12.36 -10.12
CA GLU A 13 17.34 11.65 -10.82
C GLU A 13 17.57 10.24 -10.26
N VAL A 14 17.13 9.98 -9.02
CA VAL A 14 17.24 8.68 -8.39
C VAL A 14 16.09 7.78 -8.88
N PRO A 15 16.34 6.58 -9.42
CA PRO A 15 15.28 5.71 -9.96
C PRO A 15 14.19 5.31 -8.96
N ASN A 16 14.49 5.39 -7.66
CA ASN A 16 13.59 4.99 -6.56
C ASN A 16 12.90 6.21 -5.90
N SER A 17 13.02 7.39 -6.51
CA SER A 17 12.39 8.63 -6.07
C SER A 17 10.87 8.52 -6.05
N PHE A 18 10.23 9.21 -5.10
CA PHE A 18 8.77 9.17 -4.87
C PHE A 18 8.17 7.76 -4.77
N GLY A 19 8.99 6.74 -4.48
CA GLY A 19 8.59 5.34 -4.46
C GLY A 19 7.93 4.90 -3.15
N GLY A 20 7.85 3.57 -2.98
CA GLY A 20 7.32 2.96 -1.75
C GLY A 20 8.37 2.77 -0.65
N VAL A 21 7.91 2.31 0.53
CA VAL A 21 8.76 1.97 1.68
C VAL A 21 9.92 1.03 1.29
N GLU A 22 9.65 0.01 0.50
CA GLU A 22 10.65 -0.97 0.07
C GLU A 22 11.71 -0.36 -0.86
N ALA A 23 11.30 0.54 -1.76
CA ALA A 23 12.19 1.23 -2.68
C ALA A 23 13.16 2.16 -1.93
N LEU A 24 12.64 2.94 -0.98
CA LEU A 24 13.45 3.81 -0.13
C LEU A 24 14.36 3.01 0.81
N HIS A 25 13.85 1.96 1.45
CA HIS A 25 14.64 1.09 2.31
C HIS A 25 15.82 0.43 1.57
N ARG A 26 15.61 0.01 0.32
CA ARG A 26 16.68 -0.53 -0.54
C ARG A 26 17.72 0.54 -0.90
N SER A 27 17.28 1.75 -1.23
CA SER A 27 18.16 2.86 -1.61
C SER A 27 19.10 3.27 -0.47
N VAL A 28 18.62 3.15 0.77
CA VAL A 28 19.35 3.55 1.97
C VAL A 28 20.18 2.37 2.54
N LYS A 29 20.31 1.27 1.79
CA LYS A 29 21.14 0.09 2.11
C LYS A 29 20.94 -0.46 3.54
N GLY A 30 19.72 -0.38 4.07
CA GLY A 30 19.39 -0.88 5.41
C GLY A 30 19.94 -0.05 6.58
N LYS A 31 20.39 1.21 6.35
CA LYS A 31 20.82 2.12 7.43
C LYS A 31 19.71 2.42 8.44
N TYR A 32 18.44 2.32 8.02
CA TYR A 32 17.26 2.52 8.86
C TYR A 32 16.35 1.30 8.78
N SER A 33 15.63 1.02 9.88
CA SER A 33 14.65 -0.05 9.87
C SER A 33 13.47 0.31 8.96
N LYS A 34 12.77 -0.69 8.42
CA LYS A 34 11.54 -0.48 7.64
C LYS A 34 10.48 0.33 8.40
N LYS A 35 10.44 0.20 9.74
CA LYS A 35 9.50 0.95 10.59
C LYS A 35 9.82 2.45 10.56
N ASP A 36 11.09 2.80 10.69
CA ASP A 36 11.54 4.20 10.70
C ASP A 36 11.32 4.84 9.32
N VAL A 37 11.65 4.12 8.25
CA VAL A 37 11.40 4.56 6.87
C VAL A 37 9.90 4.78 6.64
N LYS A 38 9.05 3.85 7.10
CA LYS A 38 7.60 3.98 6.99
C LYS A 38 7.07 5.18 7.79
N HIS A 39 7.59 5.40 9.00
CA HIS A 39 7.19 6.53 9.84
C HIS A 39 7.58 7.87 9.21
N TRP A 40 8.80 7.97 8.68
CA TRP A 40 9.24 9.16 7.96
C TRP A 40 8.39 9.42 6.71
N LEU A 41 8.11 8.39 5.90
CA LEU A 41 7.26 8.51 4.71
C LEU A 41 5.83 8.94 5.06
N SER A 42 5.27 8.50 6.19
CA SER A 42 3.93 8.93 6.61
C SER A 42 3.81 10.43 6.94
N GLN A 43 4.93 11.12 7.13
CA GLN A 43 4.95 12.57 7.36
C GLN A 43 5.08 13.37 6.04
N LYS A 44 5.18 12.70 4.89
CA LYS A 44 5.34 13.34 3.58
C LYS A 44 4.03 13.31 2.79
N ASP A 45 3.55 14.49 2.40
CA ASP A 45 2.29 14.63 1.65
C ASP A 45 2.31 13.84 0.34
N ALA A 46 3.41 13.93 -0.41
CA ALA A 46 3.58 13.20 -1.67
C ALA A 46 3.41 11.68 -1.52
N TYR A 47 3.80 11.11 -0.38
CA TYR A 47 3.60 9.70 -0.11
C TYR A 47 2.17 9.41 0.36
N THR A 48 1.65 10.22 1.29
CA THR A 48 0.35 10.00 1.93
C THR A 48 -0.83 10.20 0.97
N LEU A 49 -0.77 11.17 0.07
CA LEU A 49 -1.82 11.45 -0.92
C LEU A 49 -1.98 10.35 -1.96
N HIS A 50 -0.88 9.73 -2.38
CA HIS A 50 -0.87 8.78 -3.49
C HIS A 50 -0.87 7.32 -3.06
N LYS A 51 -0.62 7.04 -1.78
CA LYS A 51 -0.64 5.67 -1.27
C LYS A 51 -2.02 5.31 -0.71
N PRO A 52 -2.74 4.35 -1.32
CA PRO A 52 -4.03 3.95 -0.82
C PRO A 52 -3.91 3.32 0.57
N VAL A 53 -4.71 3.80 1.51
CA VAL A 53 -4.85 3.19 2.83
C VAL A 53 -5.78 2.00 2.70
N ARG A 54 -5.28 0.79 2.99
CA ARG A 54 -6.08 -0.44 2.98
C ARG A 54 -6.42 -0.85 4.41
N HIS A 55 -7.67 -0.63 4.79
CA HIS A 55 -8.21 -1.13 6.06
C HIS A 55 -8.73 -2.56 5.86
N LYS A 56 -8.27 -3.49 6.72
CA LYS A 56 -8.84 -4.83 6.80
C LYS A 56 -9.93 -4.81 7.86
N PHE A 57 -11.18 -4.66 7.42
CA PHE A 57 -12.33 -4.78 8.31
C PHE A 57 -12.55 -6.24 8.69
N GLN A 58 -12.94 -6.49 9.94
CA GLN A 58 -13.40 -7.82 10.33
C GLN A 58 -14.69 -8.11 9.56
N ARG A 59 -14.71 -9.24 8.87
CA ARG A 59 -15.88 -9.75 8.14
C ARG A 59 -16.21 -11.12 8.69
N ASN A 60 -17.49 -11.45 8.75
CA ASN A 60 -17.91 -12.80 9.10
C ASN A 60 -17.32 -13.79 8.09
N ARG A 61 -16.67 -14.83 8.60
CA ARG A 61 -16.13 -15.90 7.76
C ARG A 61 -17.29 -16.72 7.21
N VAL A 62 -17.31 -16.91 5.90
CA VAL A 62 -18.26 -17.81 5.25
C VAL A 62 -17.70 -19.23 5.35
N PHE A 63 -18.48 -20.14 5.93
CA PHE A 63 -18.14 -21.56 6.05
C PHE A 63 -18.98 -22.36 5.06
N VAL A 64 -18.34 -23.24 4.29
CA VAL A 64 -18.98 -24.10 3.29
C VAL A 64 -18.56 -25.54 3.57
N SER A 65 -19.50 -26.48 3.50
CA SER A 65 -19.25 -27.89 3.83
C SER A 65 -18.44 -28.61 2.76
N ASP A 66 -18.73 -28.38 1.48
CA ASP A 66 -18.14 -29.08 0.34
C ASP A 66 -17.99 -28.18 -0.89
N ILE A 67 -17.29 -28.68 -1.89
CA ILE A 67 -17.18 -28.05 -3.22
C ILE A 67 -18.60 -27.92 -3.82
N ASP A 68 -18.86 -26.81 -4.51
CA ASP A 68 -20.14 -26.50 -5.19
C ASP A 68 -21.39 -26.44 -4.29
N ARG A 69 -21.22 -26.22 -2.99
CA ARG A 69 -22.36 -26.06 -2.05
C ARG A 69 -22.85 -24.63 -1.88
N GLN A 70 -22.08 -23.65 -2.33
CA GLN A 70 -22.45 -22.25 -2.20
C GLN A 70 -22.28 -21.52 -3.54
N PHE A 71 -23.42 -21.28 -4.19
CA PHE A 71 -23.52 -20.34 -5.30
C PHE A 71 -24.28 -19.11 -4.80
N GLN A 72 -23.67 -17.94 -4.96
CA GLN A 72 -24.32 -16.66 -4.72
C GLN A 72 -24.26 -15.87 -6.01
N ALA A 73 -25.43 -15.51 -6.53
CA ALA A 73 -25.57 -14.58 -7.63
C ALA A 73 -26.38 -13.39 -7.13
N ASP A 74 -25.99 -12.20 -7.58
CA ASP A 74 -26.76 -10.98 -7.33
C ASP A 74 -27.62 -10.67 -8.56
N LEU A 75 -28.74 -9.97 -8.36
CA LEU A 75 -29.61 -9.56 -9.45
C LEU A 75 -28.97 -8.37 -10.15
N VAL A 76 -28.70 -8.51 -11.44
CA VAL A 76 -28.25 -7.41 -12.29
C VAL A 76 -29.46 -6.93 -13.09
N ASP A 77 -29.73 -5.63 -12.99
CA ASP A 77 -30.74 -4.99 -13.83
C ASP A 77 -30.22 -4.86 -15.26
N MET A 78 -30.99 -5.38 -16.22
CA MET A 78 -30.68 -5.40 -17.65
C MET A 78 -31.61 -4.44 -18.43
N CYS A 79 -32.21 -3.47 -17.74
CA CYS A 79 -33.00 -2.42 -18.40
C CYS A 79 -32.11 -1.59 -19.33
N ASN A 80 -32.27 -1.83 -20.64
CA ASN A 80 -31.63 -1.21 -21.81
C ASN A 80 -30.16 -1.59 -22.06
N LEU A 81 -29.98 -2.52 -23.00
CA LEU A 81 -28.78 -2.62 -23.85
C LEU A 81 -28.91 -1.69 -25.06
#